data_AF-A0A7X3Y773-F1
#
_entry.id   AF-A0A7X3Y773-F1
#
_cell.length_a   1.000
_cell.length_b   1.000
_cell.length_c   1.000
_cell.angle_alpha   90.00
_cell.angle_beta   90.00
_cell.angle_gamma   90.00
#
_symmetry.space_group_name_H-M   'P 1'
#
loop_
_entity.id
_entity.type
_entity.pdbx_description
1 polymer ?
#
loop_
_entity_poly.entity_id
_entity_poly.type
_entity_poly.pdbx_seq_one_letter_code
_entity_poly.pdbx_strand_id
1 'polypeptide(L)'
;DGRGIRTIIDMVQGNRLYCAVSSAALMRQGVVQALHHTRHRSAFQRRLADQPLMRNVLADLALEAEAALALGLRTARAVDEAEDDVQARAFARIGTAIAKYWVCKRAPGHAFEALECHGGPGYIEDGPMARLYREAPLNSIWEGSGNVVCLDVLRAMAREEEAVPALLAEIDAARGGHPALDRTADALRDDLSRPDEFESGARSLTERMALALQASLLVRHAPQAVSDAFCASRLGDRRTGAYGTLPPATDTETILARALPAA
;
A
#
# COMPACT_ATOMS: atom_id res chain seq x y z
N ASP A 1 -1.38 18.81 35.02
CA ASP A 1 -0.40 18.97 33.92
C ASP A 1 0.34 17.66 33.61
N GLY A 2 0.97 17.55 32.44
CA GLY A 2 1.77 16.37 32.04
C GLY A 2 1.07 15.23 31.28
N ARG A 3 -0.24 15.36 30.98
CA ARG A 3 -1.02 14.34 30.25
C ARG A 3 -1.24 14.63 28.76
N GLY A 4 -0.62 15.69 28.22
CA GLY A 4 -0.88 16.17 26.85
C GLY A 4 -0.78 15.10 25.76
N ILE A 5 0.30 14.32 25.75
CA ILE A 5 0.49 13.23 24.77
C ILE A 5 -0.62 12.18 24.88
N ARG A 6 -0.99 11.78 26.11
CA ARG A 6 -2.06 10.81 26.34
C ARG A 6 -3.42 11.35 25.93
N THR A 7 -3.65 12.65 26.07
CA THR A 7 -4.91 13.28 25.67
C THR A 7 -5.11 13.28 24.15
N ILE A 8 -4.03 13.39 23.36
CA ILE A 8 -4.12 13.51 21.90
C ILE A 8 -3.86 12.19 21.16
N ILE A 9 -3.56 11.09 21.85
CA ILE A 9 -3.08 9.87 21.20
C ILE A 9 -4.13 9.27 20.25
N ASP A 10 -5.40 9.29 20.65
CA ASP A 10 -6.50 8.77 19.83
C ASP A 10 -6.73 9.64 18.58
N MET A 11 -6.62 10.96 18.72
CA MET A 11 -6.64 11.90 17.59
C MET A 11 -5.48 11.62 16.63
N VAL A 12 -4.26 11.38 17.14
CA VAL A 12 -3.09 11.07 16.31
C VAL A 12 -3.31 9.76 15.54
N GLN A 13 -3.91 8.73 16.15
CA GLN A 13 -4.23 7.49 15.44
C GLN A 13 -5.26 7.72 14.32
N GLY A 14 -6.31 8.50 14.58
CA GLY A 14 -7.28 8.91 13.55
C GLY A 14 -6.62 9.65 12.39
N ASN A 15 -5.72 10.60 12.68
CA ASN A 15 -4.97 11.33 11.66
C ASN A 15 -4.05 10.43 10.82
N ARG A 16 -3.45 9.39 11.43
CA ARG A 16 -2.60 8.44 10.71
C ARG A 16 -3.40 7.57 9.75
N LEU A 17 -4.59 7.12 10.17
CA LEU A 17 -5.51 6.42 9.27
C LEU A 17 -5.94 7.35 8.12
N TYR A 18 -6.29 8.60 8.41
CA TYR A 18 -6.61 9.61 7.39
C TYR A 18 -5.47 9.74 6.36
N CYS A 19 -4.22 9.88 6.80
CA CYS A 19 -3.08 9.98 5.88
C CYS A 19 -2.94 8.73 5.00
N ALA A 20 -3.11 7.52 5.56
CA ALA A 20 -3.03 6.28 4.78
C ALA A 20 -4.12 6.23 3.70
N VAL A 21 -5.38 6.46 4.08
CA VAL A 21 -6.53 6.40 3.16
C VAL A 21 -6.48 7.52 2.12
N SER A 22 -6.13 8.74 2.51
CA SER A 22 -5.98 9.86 1.56
C SER A 22 -4.81 9.65 0.59
N SER A 23 -3.69 9.08 1.04
CA SER A 23 -2.61 8.68 0.13
C SER A 23 -3.01 7.58 -0.84
N ALA A 24 -3.81 6.58 -0.41
CA ALA A 24 -4.39 5.60 -1.33
C ALA A 24 -5.33 6.27 -2.36
N ALA A 25 -6.12 7.26 -1.94
CA ALA A 25 -6.97 8.03 -2.83
C ALA A 25 -6.16 8.86 -3.86
N LEU A 26 -5.04 9.46 -3.44
CA LEU A 26 -4.11 10.15 -4.35
C LEU A 26 -3.54 9.18 -5.40
N MET A 27 -3.10 7.98 -5.00
CA MET A 27 -2.65 6.95 -5.94
C MET A 27 -3.76 6.54 -6.91
N ARG A 28 -4.99 6.36 -6.40
CA ARG A 28 -6.16 6.04 -7.23
C ARG A 28 -6.43 7.15 -8.25
N GLN A 29 -6.35 8.41 -7.85
CA GLN A 29 -6.49 9.54 -8.77
C GLN A 29 -5.38 9.52 -9.82
N GLY A 30 -4.12 9.31 -9.42
CA GLY A 30 -2.98 9.26 -10.33
C GLY A 30 -3.15 8.20 -11.42
N VAL A 31 -3.53 6.98 -11.05
CA VAL A 31 -3.73 5.91 -12.04
C VAL A 31 -4.92 6.20 -12.97
N VAL A 32 -6.01 6.79 -12.48
CA VAL A 32 -7.16 7.17 -13.32
C VAL A 32 -6.77 8.22 -14.36
N GLN A 33 -6.00 9.24 -13.97
CA GLN A 33 -5.51 10.26 -14.88
C GLN A 33 -4.57 9.67 -15.94
N ALA A 34 -3.63 8.81 -15.52
CA ALA A 34 -2.71 8.14 -16.43
C ALA A 34 -3.44 7.21 -17.42
N LEU A 35 -4.40 6.41 -16.95
CA LEU A 35 -5.22 5.54 -17.80
C LEU A 35 -6.04 6.35 -18.82
N HIS A 36 -6.67 7.44 -18.37
CA HIS A 36 -7.41 8.31 -19.27
C HIS A 36 -6.49 8.92 -20.35
N HIS A 37 -5.36 9.52 -19.94
CA HIS A 37 -4.42 10.13 -20.87
C HIS A 37 -3.91 9.13 -21.91
N THR A 38 -3.46 7.96 -21.48
CA THR A 38 -2.84 6.95 -22.35
C THR A 38 -3.81 6.30 -23.34
N ARG A 39 -5.13 6.30 -23.05
CA ARG A 39 -6.16 5.87 -24.01
C ARG A 39 -6.34 6.84 -25.18
N HIS A 40 -5.99 8.11 -24.99
CA HIS A 40 -6.15 9.16 -26.00
C HIS A 40 -4.84 9.61 -26.63
N ARG A 41 -3.71 9.45 -25.96
CA ARG A 41 -2.40 9.79 -26.49
C ARG A 41 -1.86 8.67 -27.38
N SER A 42 -1.31 9.05 -28.54
CA SER A 42 -0.64 8.11 -29.44
C SER A 42 0.87 8.37 -29.52
N ALA A 43 1.64 7.30 -29.63
CA ALA A 43 3.05 7.32 -29.99
C ALA A 43 3.37 6.07 -30.81
N PHE A 44 4.29 6.17 -31.77
CA PHE A 44 4.63 5.07 -32.68
C PHE A 44 3.38 4.46 -33.35
N GLN A 45 2.47 5.33 -33.82
CA GLN A 45 1.24 4.98 -34.56
C GLN A 45 0.19 4.14 -33.79
N ARG A 46 0.30 4.00 -32.46
CA ARG A 46 -0.69 3.31 -31.62
C ARG A 46 -1.04 4.15 -30.40
N ARG A 47 -2.19 3.90 -29.76
CA ARG A 47 -2.47 4.50 -28.45
C ARG A 47 -1.44 4.00 -27.45
N LEU A 48 -1.06 4.83 -26.49
CA LEU A 48 -0.15 4.42 -25.43
C LEU A 48 -0.73 3.26 -24.63
N ALA A 49 -2.05 3.25 -24.38
CA ALA A 49 -2.73 2.14 -23.70
C ALA A 49 -2.71 0.80 -24.48
N ASP A 50 -2.35 0.82 -25.77
CA ASP A 50 -2.19 -0.39 -26.60
C ASP A 50 -0.73 -0.87 -26.64
N GLN A 51 0.22 -0.08 -26.14
CA GLN A 51 1.63 -0.46 -26.10
C GLN A 51 1.87 -1.41 -24.93
N PRO A 52 2.43 -2.63 -25.14
CA PRO A 52 2.61 -3.61 -24.07
C PRO A 52 3.41 -3.10 -22.87
N LEU A 53 4.45 -2.30 -23.13
CA LEU A 53 5.28 -1.70 -22.06
C LEU A 53 4.46 -0.73 -21.18
N MET A 54 3.67 0.15 -21.80
CA MET A 54 2.82 1.09 -21.07
C MET A 54 1.71 0.36 -20.31
N ARG A 55 1.12 -0.69 -20.90
CA ARG A 55 0.15 -1.55 -20.20
C ARG A 55 0.73 -2.17 -18.93
N ASN A 56 2.00 -2.59 -18.97
CA ASN A 56 2.70 -3.09 -17.79
C ASN A 56 2.79 -2.00 -16.71
N VAL A 57 3.30 -0.80 -17.04
CA VAL A 57 3.37 0.34 -16.11
C VAL A 57 2.01 0.68 -15.50
N LEU A 58 0.98 0.81 -16.34
CA LEU A 58 -0.37 1.16 -15.89
C LEU A 58 -1.00 0.08 -15.00
N ALA A 59 -0.79 -1.20 -15.33
CA ALA A 59 -1.26 -2.32 -14.52
C ALA A 59 -0.54 -2.35 -13.17
N ASP A 60 0.76 -2.01 -13.17
CA ASP A 60 1.58 -1.97 -11.97
C ASP A 60 1.17 -0.84 -11.01
N LEU A 61 0.90 0.35 -11.56
CA LEU A 61 0.32 1.46 -10.82
C LEU A 61 -1.09 1.14 -10.28
N ALA A 62 -1.89 0.41 -11.05
CA ALA A 62 -3.23 -0.02 -10.62
C ALA A 62 -3.17 -1.02 -9.47
N LEU A 63 -2.30 -2.03 -9.57
CA LEU A 63 -2.07 -3.03 -8.53
C LEU A 63 -1.69 -2.36 -7.20
N GLU A 64 -0.78 -1.40 -7.26
CA GLU A 64 -0.31 -0.72 -6.06
C GLU A 64 -1.39 0.17 -5.41
N ALA A 65 -2.17 0.88 -6.23
CA ALA A 65 -3.30 1.68 -5.75
C ALA A 65 -4.39 0.80 -5.13
N GLU A 66 -4.69 -0.35 -5.73
CA GLU A 66 -5.68 -1.29 -5.19
C GLU A 66 -5.23 -1.91 -3.87
N ALA A 67 -3.96 -2.33 -3.78
CA ALA A 67 -3.37 -2.83 -2.55
C ALA A 67 -3.37 -1.79 -1.42
N ALA A 68 -3.05 -0.54 -1.74
CA ALA A 68 -3.08 0.57 -0.79
C ALA A 68 -4.49 0.84 -0.26
N LEU A 69 -5.49 0.83 -1.14
CA LEU A 69 -6.88 1.01 -0.78
C LEU A 69 -7.40 -0.14 0.11
N ALA A 70 -7.10 -1.39 -0.27
CA ALA A 70 -7.50 -2.55 0.50
C ALA A 70 -6.97 -2.51 1.95
N LEU A 71 -5.68 -2.18 2.12
CA LEU A 71 -5.08 -2.04 3.44
C LEU A 71 -5.73 -0.90 4.24
N GLY A 72 -5.87 0.28 3.63
CA GLY A 72 -6.49 1.43 4.29
C GLY A 72 -7.92 1.15 4.77
N LEU A 73 -8.75 0.53 3.92
CA LEU A 73 -10.14 0.19 4.26
C LEU A 73 -10.22 -0.92 5.31
N ARG A 74 -9.36 -1.94 5.25
CA ARG A 74 -9.33 -3.00 6.28
C ARG A 74 -8.96 -2.43 7.65
N THR A 75 -7.99 -1.51 7.70
CA THR A 75 -7.59 -0.84 8.92
C THR A 75 -8.70 0.08 9.43
N ALA A 76 -9.37 0.83 8.55
CA ALA A 76 -10.53 1.65 8.93
C ALA A 76 -11.64 0.80 9.57
N ARG A 77 -11.99 -0.32 8.94
CA ARG A 77 -12.96 -1.28 9.48
C ARG A 77 -12.58 -1.77 10.89
N ALA A 78 -11.29 -2.06 11.11
CA ALA A 78 -10.83 -2.49 12.43
C ALA A 78 -10.94 -1.40 13.49
N VAL A 79 -10.78 -0.13 13.10
CA VAL A 79 -11.01 1.03 13.99
C VAL A 79 -12.49 1.13 14.34
N ASP A 80 -13.39 0.96 13.37
CA ASP A 80 -14.84 0.97 13.61
C ASP A 80 -15.27 -0.17 14.57
N GLU A 81 -14.67 -1.36 14.43
CA GLU A 81 -14.97 -2.54 15.26
C GLU A 81 -14.23 -2.55 16.62
N ALA A 82 -13.31 -1.60 16.87
CA ALA A 82 -12.39 -1.65 18.01
C ALA A 82 -13.04 -1.49 19.39
N GLU A 83 -14.23 -0.89 19.46
CA GLU A 83 -14.96 -0.74 20.73
C GLU A 83 -15.53 -2.07 21.21
N ASP A 84 -15.96 -2.94 20.28
CA ASP A 84 -16.70 -4.17 20.56
C ASP A 84 -15.88 -5.45 20.35
N ASP A 85 -14.79 -5.39 19.57
CA ASP A 85 -13.94 -6.54 19.26
C ASP A 85 -12.47 -6.30 19.67
N VAL A 86 -12.00 -7.12 20.61
CA VAL A 86 -10.63 -7.09 21.14
C VAL A 86 -9.60 -7.37 20.05
N GLN A 87 -9.89 -8.29 19.12
CA GLN A 87 -8.99 -8.62 18.01
C GLN A 87 -8.94 -7.48 16.98
N ALA A 88 -10.09 -6.88 16.67
CA ALA A 88 -10.14 -5.69 15.82
C ALA A 88 -9.35 -4.52 16.42
N ARG A 89 -9.50 -4.27 17.73
CA ARG A 89 -8.74 -3.24 18.44
C ARG A 89 -7.23 -3.49 18.41
N ALA A 90 -6.81 -4.73 18.66
CA ALA A 90 -5.39 -5.10 18.62
C ALA A 90 -4.80 -4.93 17.20
N PHE A 91 -5.55 -5.33 16.17
CA PHE A 91 -5.14 -5.10 14.79
C PHE A 91 -5.12 -3.61 14.44
N ALA A 92 -6.13 -2.82 14.83
CA ALA A 92 -6.20 -1.39 14.57
C ALA A 92 -4.99 -0.63 15.14
N ARG A 93 -4.54 -1.02 16.34
CA ARG A 93 -3.40 -0.42 17.02
C ARG A 93 -2.10 -0.49 16.22
N ILE A 94 -1.79 -1.64 15.62
CA ILE A 94 -0.56 -1.86 14.86
C ILE A 94 -0.75 -1.58 13.36
N GLY A 95 -1.89 -1.98 12.81
CA GLY A 95 -2.26 -1.83 11.40
C GLY A 95 -2.31 -0.37 10.97
N THR A 96 -2.77 0.55 11.83
CA THR A 96 -2.77 2.00 11.54
C THR A 96 -1.37 2.54 11.29
N ALA A 97 -0.39 2.15 12.10
CA ALA A 97 1.00 2.56 11.92
C ALA A 97 1.62 1.92 10.66
N ILE A 98 1.39 0.62 10.44
CA ILE A 98 1.87 -0.08 9.23
C ILE A 98 1.31 0.58 7.96
N ALA A 99 -0.01 0.81 7.90
CA ALA A 99 -0.68 1.43 6.76
C ALA A 99 -0.19 2.87 6.52
N LYS A 100 -0.10 3.68 7.58
CA LYS A 100 0.46 5.04 7.53
C LYS A 100 1.86 5.04 6.94
N TYR A 101 2.75 4.20 7.46
CA TYR A 101 4.12 4.13 6.96
C TYR A 101 4.14 3.76 5.48
N TRP A 102 3.56 2.61 5.14
CA TRP A 102 3.74 2.04 3.83
C TRP A 102 3.05 2.84 2.73
N VAL A 103 1.75 3.10 2.89
CA VAL A 103 0.96 3.76 1.83
C VAL A 103 1.45 5.19 1.59
N CYS A 104 1.71 5.96 2.65
CA CYS A 104 2.19 7.33 2.48
C CYS A 104 3.61 7.37 1.91
N LYS A 105 4.47 6.40 2.22
CA LYS A 105 5.84 6.35 1.69
C LYS A 105 5.87 6.01 0.21
N ARG A 106 4.92 5.21 -0.27
CA ARG A 106 4.79 4.81 -1.68
C ARG A 106 4.14 5.88 -2.55
N ALA A 107 3.26 6.72 -1.99
CA ALA A 107 2.47 7.70 -2.74
C ALA A 107 3.29 8.66 -3.62
N PRO A 108 4.45 9.22 -3.20
CA PRO A 108 5.23 10.11 -4.04
C PRO A 108 5.79 9.44 -5.30
N GLY A 109 6.32 8.21 -5.15
CA GLY A 109 6.85 7.45 -6.28
C GLY A 109 5.76 7.03 -7.25
N HIS A 110 4.59 6.63 -6.73
CA HIS A 110 3.40 6.35 -7.53
C HIS A 110 2.93 7.58 -8.32
N ALA A 111 2.79 8.72 -7.63
CA ALA A 111 2.35 9.97 -8.25
C ALA A 111 3.35 10.46 -9.32
N PHE A 112 4.64 10.26 -9.11
CA PHE A 112 5.69 10.57 -10.08
C PHE A 112 5.55 9.74 -11.35
N GLU A 113 5.47 8.41 -11.24
CA GLU A 113 5.33 7.53 -12.40
C GLU A 113 4.02 7.80 -13.17
N ALA A 114 2.92 8.02 -12.43
CA ALA A 114 1.66 8.42 -13.03
C ALA A 114 1.77 9.77 -13.76
N LEU A 115 2.53 10.73 -13.22
CA LEU A 115 2.83 12.01 -13.87
C LEU A 115 3.66 11.79 -15.14
N GLU A 116 4.65 10.90 -15.10
CA GLU A 116 5.50 10.57 -16.25
C GLU A 116 4.71 9.96 -17.42
N CYS A 117 3.63 9.21 -17.13
CA CYS A 117 2.71 8.70 -18.16
C CYS A 117 2.07 9.81 -19.03
N HIS A 118 2.03 11.07 -18.55
CA HIS A 118 1.54 12.22 -19.31
C HIS A 118 2.64 12.91 -20.13
N GLY A 119 3.91 12.56 -19.91
CA GLY A 119 5.07 13.29 -20.45
C GLY A 119 5.14 14.73 -19.95
N GLY A 120 5.74 15.62 -20.76
CA GLY A 120 5.92 17.04 -20.42
C GLY A 120 4.66 17.75 -19.88
N PRO A 121 3.46 17.58 -20.48
CA PRO A 121 2.22 18.16 -19.95
C PRO A 121 1.87 17.77 -18.51
N GLY A 122 2.30 16.59 -18.02
CA GLY A 122 2.08 16.18 -16.63
C GLY A 122 2.83 17.04 -15.61
N TYR A 123 3.95 17.64 -16.02
CA TYR A 123 4.80 18.47 -15.17
C TYR A 123 4.30 19.92 -15.07
N ILE A 124 3.41 20.35 -15.98
CA ILE A 124 2.89 21.72 -16.00
C ILE A 124 1.72 21.85 -15.01
N GLU A 125 1.71 22.96 -14.27
CA GLU A 125 0.76 23.23 -13.17
C GLU A 125 -0.69 23.48 -13.62
N ASP A 126 -0.93 23.62 -14.93
CA ASP A 126 -2.27 23.75 -15.51
C ASP A 126 -3.06 22.44 -15.40
N GLY A 127 -2.36 21.31 -15.33
CA GLY A 127 -2.92 19.98 -15.16
C GLY A 127 -2.98 19.53 -13.69
N PRO A 128 -3.76 18.48 -13.38
CA PRO A 128 -3.91 18.00 -12.00
C PRO A 128 -2.65 17.27 -11.47
N MET A 129 -1.79 16.77 -12.36
CA MET A 129 -0.71 15.85 -11.99
C MET A 129 0.42 16.51 -11.21
N ALA A 130 0.86 17.72 -11.61
CA ALA A 130 1.90 18.46 -10.87
C ALA A 130 1.49 18.71 -9.41
N ARG A 131 0.24 19.14 -9.19
CA ARG A 131 -0.33 19.29 -7.85
C ARG A 131 -0.41 17.97 -7.10
N LEU A 132 -0.88 16.90 -7.75
CA LEU A 132 -0.98 15.56 -7.14
C LEU A 132 0.38 15.07 -6.62
N TYR A 133 1.44 15.26 -7.42
CA TYR A 133 2.80 14.91 -7.03
C TYR A 133 3.30 15.77 -5.85
N ARG A 134 3.03 17.09 -5.84
CA ARG A 134 3.42 17.97 -4.73
C ARG A 134 2.69 17.66 -3.43
N GLU A 135 1.46 17.16 -3.50
CA GLU A 135 0.65 16.77 -2.34
C GLU A 135 1.13 15.46 -1.69
N ALA A 136 1.52 14.47 -2.51
CA ALA A 136 1.77 13.11 -2.05
C ALA A 136 2.79 12.97 -0.89
N PRO A 137 3.91 13.73 -0.83
CA PRO A 137 4.86 13.63 0.29
C PRO A 137 4.32 14.12 1.63
N LEU A 138 3.33 15.02 1.64
CA LEU A 138 2.84 15.67 2.86
C LEU A 138 2.36 14.62 3.88
N ASN A 139 1.53 13.69 3.42
CA ASN A 139 1.00 12.61 4.26
C ASN A 139 2.10 11.69 4.83
N SER A 140 3.27 11.60 4.19
CA SER A 140 4.39 10.82 4.74
C SER A 140 5.17 11.57 5.83
N ILE A 141 5.06 12.91 5.87
CA ILE A 141 5.78 13.79 6.81
C ILE A 141 4.89 14.13 8.00
N TRP A 142 3.63 14.44 7.73
CA TRP A 142 2.61 14.81 8.72
C TRP A 142 2.32 13.67 9.71
N GLU A 143 2.13 14.04 10.98
CA GLU A 143 1.73 13.16 12.10
C GLU A 143 2.59 11.89 12.25
N GLY A 144 3.90 12.09 12.17
CA GLY A 144 4.91 11.05 12.30
C GLY A 144 5.53 10.68 10.95
N SER A 145 6.79 11.05 10.77
CA SER A 145 7.59 10.64 9.62
C SER A 145 7.91 9.14 9.69
N GLY A 146 8.37 8.57 8.58
CA GLY A 146 8.48 7.10 8.45
C GLY A 146 9.28 6.41 9.56
N ASN A 147 10.36 7.01 10.09
CA ASN A 147 11.10 6.43 11.22
C ASN A 147 10.26 6.41 12.50
N VAL A 148 9.58 7.52 12.82
CA VAL A 148 8.74 7.63 14.01
C VAL A 148 7.62 6.59 13.98
N VAL A 149 7.02 6.39 12.81
CA VAL A 149 5.95 5.40 12.64
C VAL A 149 6.48 3.97 12.77
N CYS A 150 7.63 3.64 12.18
CA CYS A 150 8.24 2.30 12.33
C CYS A 150 8.64 2.01 13.79
N LEU A 151 9.16 3.01 14.52
CA LEU A 151 9.45 2.85 15.94
C LEU A 151 8.16 2.68 16.77
N ASP A 152 7.05 3.31 16.38
CA ASP A 152 5.76 3.08 17.02
C ASP A 152 5.19 1.68 16.72
N VAL A 153 5.48 1.09 15.56
CA VAL A 153 5.17 -0.32 15.28
C VAL A 153 5.91 -1.23 16.26
N LEU A 154 7.23 -1.05 16.42
CA LEU A 154 8.00 -1.81 17.42
C LEU A 154 7.47 -1.60 18.84
N ARG A 155 7.08 -0.37 19.18
CA ARG A 155 6.50 -0.06 20.49
C ARG A 155 5.14 -0.74 20.69
N ALA A 156 4.30 -0.84 19.66
CA ALA A 156 3.04 -1.57 19.71
C ALA A 156 3.29 -3.05 19.98
N MET A 157 4.23 -3.66 19.25
CA MET A 157 4.63 -5.07 19.45
C MET A 157 5.13 -5.34 20.87
N ALA A 158 5.94 -4.43 21.43
CA ALA A 158 6.54 -4.63 22.74
C ALA A 158 5.59 -4.35 23.93
N ARG A 159 4.54 -3.54 23.74
CA ARG A 159 3.66 -3.11 24.83
C ARG A 159 2.27 -3.73 24.80
N GLU A 160 1.84 -4.25 23.66
CA GLU A 160 0.50 -4.77 23.46
C GLU A 160 0.59 -6.21 22.99
N GLU A 161 0.41 -7.13 23.93
CA GLU A 161 0.63 -8.58 23.75
C GLU A 161 -0.18 -9.16 22.57
N GLU A 162 -1.37 -8.60 22.31
CA GLU A 162 -2.28 -9.04 21.24
C GLU A 162 -1.96 -8.46 19.86
N ALA A 163 -1.07 -7.45 19.75
CA ALA A 163 -0.82 -6.75 18.49
C ALA A 163 -0.20 -7.67 17.42
N VAL A 164 0.80 -8.47 17.79
CA VAL A 164 1.45 -9.43 16.88
C VAL A 164 0.53 -10.60 16.53
N PRO A 165 -0.16 -11.26 17.50
CA PRO A 165 -1.17 -12.26 17.20
C PRO A 165 -2.26 -11.78 16.23
N ALA A 166 -2.82 -10.58 16.44
CA ALA A 166 -3.87 -10.03 15.58
C ALA A 166 -3.35 -9.72 14.16
N LEU A 167 -2.13 -9.20 14.03
CA LEU A 167 -1.46 -9.00 12.75
C LEU A 167 -1.28 -10.33 12.00
N LEU A 168 -0.76 -11.35 12.68
CA LEU A 168 -0.53 -12.67 12.08
C LEU A 168 -1.84 -13.34 11.70
N ALA A 169 -2.89 -13.23 12.52
CA ALA A 169 -4.22 -13.75 12.19
C ALA A 169 -4.78 -13.14 10.90
N GLU A 170 -4.61 -11.82 10.69
CA GLU A 170 -5.04 -11.15 9.46
C GLU A 170 -4.26 -11.65 8.23
N ILE A 171 -2.97 -11.95 8.38
CA ILE A 171 -2.14 -12.52 7.31
C ILE A 171 -2.54 -13.98 7.05
N ASP A 172 -2.70 -14.77 8.11
CA ASP A 172 -3.03 -16.21 8.09
C ASP A 172 -4.43 -16.49 7.55
N ALA A 173 -5.33 -15.51 7.56
CA ALA A 173 -6.64 -15.63 6.93
C ALA A 173 -6.57 -15.97 5.42
N ALA A 174 -5.42 -15.73 4.78
CA ALA A 174 -5.16 -16.06 3.37
C ALA A 174 -4.20 -17.25 3.18
N ARG A 175 -3.88 -17.98 4.25
CA ARG A 175 -2.94 -19.12 4.24
C ARG A 175 -3.34 -20.16 3.19
N GLY A 176 -2.37 -20.61 2.40
CA GLY A 176 -2.60 -21.56 1.29
C GLY A 176 -3.17 -20.92 0.03
N GLY A 177 -3.47 -19.62 0.05
CA GLY A 177 -4.00 -18.90 -1.12
C GLY A 177 -2.92 -18.50 -2.13
N HIS A 178 -1.66 -18.34 -1.71
CA HIS A 178 -0.54 -18.13 -2.64
C HIS A 178 0.82 -18.52 -2.02
N PRO A 179 1.67 -19.32 -2.70
CA PRO A 179 2.93 -19.81 -2.13
C PRO A 179 3.92 -18.72 -1.69
N ALA A 180 3.99 -17.60 -2.41
CA ALA A 180 4.87 -16.48 -2.03
C ALA A 180 4.36 -15.76 -0.76
N LEU A 181 3.05 -15.70 -0.55
CA LEU A 181 2.47 -15.15 0.67
C LEU A 181 2.78 -16.07 1.85
N ASP A 182 2.58 -17.37 1.69
CA ASP A 182 2.85 -18.34 2.75
C ASP A 182 4.33 -18.29 3.21
N ARG A 183 5.28 -18.31 2.26
CA ARG A 183 6.71 -18.15 2.57
C ARG A 183 7.02 -16.83 3.29
N THR A 184 6.40 -15.74 2.83
CA THR A 184 6.59 -14.42 3.46
C THR A 184 6.03 -14.40 4.88
N ALA A 185 4.85 -14.99 5.09
CA ALA A 185 4.19 -15.06 6.38
C ALA A 185 4.99 -15.91 7.38
N ASP A 186 5.58 -17.02 6.93
CA ASP A 186 6.43 -17.88 7.76
C ASP A 186 7.71 -17.15 8.18
N ALA A 187 8.42 -16.55 7.22
CA ALA A 187 9.62 -15.75 7.52
C ALA A 187 9.31 -14.55 8.44
N LEU A 188 8.15 -13.92 8.25
CA LEU A 188 7.72 -12.81 9.10
C LEU A 188 7.42 -13.27 10.52
N ARG A 189 6.82 -14.46 10.71
CA ARG A 189 6.59 -15.05 12.03
C ARG A 189 7.91 -15.30 12.77
N ASP A 190 8.90 -15.83 12.08
CA ASP A 190 10.23 -16.08 12.65
C ASP A 190 10.93 -14.79 13.09
N ASP A 191 10.79 -13.72 12.31
CA ASP A 191 11.33 -12.40 12.67
C ASP A 191 10.59 -11.76 13.84
N LEU A 192 9.26 -11.87 13.86
CA LEU A 192 8.43 -11.35 14.94
C LEU A 192 8.68 -12.04 16.28
N SER A 193 9.25 -13.24 16.29
CA SER A 193 9.67 -13.94 17.51
C SER A 193 10.94 -13.37 18.15
N ARG A 194 11.67 -12.48 17.45
CA ARG A 194 12.96 -11.89 17.89
C ARG A 194 12.96 -10.36 17.80
N PRO A 195 12.00 -9.66 18.44
CA PRO A 195 11.78 -8.22 18.22
C PRO A 195 12.96 -7.32 18.61
N ASP A 196 13.79 -7.74 19.58
CA ASP A 196 14.92 -6.95 20.11
C ASP A 196 16.05 -6.74 19.07
N GLU A 197 16.05 -7.50 17.97
CA GLU A 197 17.06 -7.41 16.91
C GLU A 197 16.71 -6.34 15.85
N PHE A 198 15.51 -5.73 15.90
CA PHE A 198 14.95 -5.01 14.75
C PHE A 198 14.93 -3.49 14.83
N GLU A 199 15.52 -2.82 15.82
CA GLU A 199 15.45 -1.35 15.84
C GLU A 199 16.07 -0.72 14.59
N SER A 200 17.25 -1.19 14.16
CA SER A 200 17.89 -0.76 12.90
C SER A 200 17.15 -1.28 11.65
N GLY A 201 16.48 -2.43 11.77
CA GLY A 201 15.71 -3.09 10.72
C GLY A 201 14.23 -2.69 10.65
N ALA A 202 13.77 -1.75 11.47
CA ALA A 202 12.35 -1.50 11.72
C ALA A 202 11.56 -1.19 10.44
N ARG A 203 12.17 -0.45 9.51
CA ARG A 203 11.58 -0.14 8.20
C ARG A 203 11.38 -1.38 7.34
N SER A 204 12.38 -2.26 7.29
CA SER A 204 12.31 -3.51 6.52
C SER A 204 11.26 -4.44 7.09
N LEU A 205 11.19 -4.56 8.42
CA LEU A 205 10.16 -5.34 9.10
C LEU A 205 8.76 -4.76 8.82
N THR A 206 8.56 -3.46 9.01
CA THR A 206 7.26 -2.79 8.79
C THR A 206 6.81 -2.90 7.33
N GLU A 207 7.73 -2.78 6.38
CA GLU A 207 7.47 -2.99 4.96
C GLU A 207 6.99 -4.41 4.66
N ARG A 208 7.67 -5.44 5.20
CA ARG A 208 7.25 -6.83 5.00
C ARG A 208 5.89 -7.13 5.63
N MET A 209 5.60 -6.57 6.80
CA MET A 209 4.25 -6.63 7.40
C MET A 209 3.20 -6.02 6.47
N ALA A 210 3.47 -4.83 5.92
CA ALA A 210 2.54 -4.15 5.02
C ALA A 210 2.29 -4.95 3.74
N LEU A 211 3.36 -5.47 3.11
CA LEU A 211 3.26 -6.28 1.90
C LEU A 211 2.52 -7.61 2.15
N ALA A 212 2.77 -8.28 3.27
CA ALA A 212 2.05 -9.51 3.64
C ALA A 212 0.55 -9.23 3.89
N LEU A 213 0.21 -8.12 4.57
CA LEU A 213 -1.17 -7.70 4.76
C LEU A 213 -1.87 -7.37 3.44
N GLN A 214 -1.23 -6.59 2.58
CA GLN A 214 -1.76 -6.25 1.27
C GLN A 214 -2.01 -7.52 0.44
N ALA A 215 -1.05 -8.45 0.41
CA ALA A 215 -1.20 -9.72 -0.29
C ALA A 215 -2.34 -10.56 0.29
N SER A 216 -2.42 -10.71 1.61
CA SER A 216 -3.53 -11.44 2.28
C SER A 216 -4.90 -10.85 1.90
N LEU A 217 -5.03 -9.53 1.90
CA LEU A 217 -6.28 -8.85 1.55
C LEU A 217 -6.65 -9.07 0.08
N LEU A 218 -5.68 -8.95 -0.84
CA LEU A 218 -5.93 -9.18 -2.26
C LEU A 218 -6.27 -10.65 -2.55
N VAL A 219 -5.57 -11.60 -1.93
CA VAL A 219 -5.88 -13.04 -2.08
C VAL A 219 -7.31 -13.36 -1.62
N ARG A 220 -7.80 -12.72 -0.56
CA ARG A 220 -9.16 -12.96 -0.04
C ARG A 220 -10.27 -12.22 -0.81
N HIS A 221 -9.97 -11.06 -1.39
CA HIS A 221 -11.01 -10.12 -1.80
C HIS A 221 -10.86 -9.53 -3.21
N ALA A 222 -9.74 -9.77 -3.90
CA ALA A 222 -9.52 -9.32 -5.27
C ALA A 222 -9.61 -10.50 -6.27
N PRO A 223 -9.86 -10.22 -7.56
CA PRO A 223 -9.75 -11.25 -8.59
C PRO A 223 -8.36 -11.88 -8.60
N GLN A 224 -8.27 -13.16 -8.96
CA GLN A 224 -7.01 -13.91 -8.93
C GLN A 224 -5.89 -13.24 -9.75
N ALA A 225 -6.21 -12.63 -10.90
CA ALA A 225 -5.24 -11.88 -11.71
C ALA A 225 -4.55 -10.76 -10.92
N VAL A 226 -5.26 -10.08 -10.01
CA VAL A 226 -4.73 -9.01 -9.16
C VAL A 226 -3.87 -9.58 -8.05
N SER A 227 -4.36 -10.61 -7.33
CA SER A 227 -3.62 -11.22 -6.23
C SER A 227 -2.34 -11.90 -6.70
N ASP A 228 -2.39 -12.65 -7.80
CA ASP A 228 -1.23 -13.37 -8.34
C ASP A 228 -0.16 -12.38 -8.84
N ALA A 229 -0.58 -11.32 -9.53
CA ALA A 229 0.35 -10.29 -9.99
C ALA A 229 0.99 -9.53 -8.82
N PHE A 230 0.21 -9.17 -7.79
CA PHE A 230 0.75 -8.52 -6.59
C PHE A 230 1.75 -9.45 -5.87
N CYS A 231 1.36 -10.68 -5.58
CA CYS A 231 2.23 -11.64 -4.90
C CYS A 231 3.51 -11.92 -5.70
N ALA A 232 3.42 -12.14 -7.01
CA ALA A 232 4.58 -12.41 -7.85
C ALA A 232 5.56 -11.22 -7.91
N SER A 233 5.05 -9.99 -7.93
CA SER A 233 5.87 -8.78 -8.08
C SER A 233 6.40 -8.20 -6.77
N ARG A 234 5.62 -8.30 -5.68
CA ARG A 234 5.95 -7.70 -4.37
C ARG A 234 6.58 -8.69 -3.40
N LEU A 235 6.19 -9.96 -3.46
CA LEU A 235 6.66 -11.03 -2.57
C LEU A 235 7.58 -12.04 -3.28
N GLY A 236 7.67 -11.98 -4.61
CA GLY A 236 8.54 -12.85 -5.39
C GLY A 236 10.01 -12.45 -5.33
N ASP A 237 10.88 -13.37 -5.76
CA ASP A 237 12.34 -13.24 -5.64
C ASP A 237 12.93 -12.14 -6.53
N ARG A 238 12.17 -11.65 -7.52
CA ARG A 238 12.60 -10.65 -8.51
C ARG A 238 11.95 -9.28 -8.31
N ARG A 239 11.77 -8.87 -7.05
CA ARG A 239 11.26 -7.53 -6.76
C ARG A 239 12.23 -6.44 -7.25
N THR A 240 11.70 -5.47 -7.98
CA THR A 240 12.45 -4.29 -8.46
C THR A 240 11.92 -3.00 -7.84
N GLY A 241 12.71 -1.92 -7.93
CA GLY A 241 12.30 -0.60 -7.43
C GLY A 241 11.45 0.24 -8.40
N ALA A 242 11.48 -0.08 -9.70
CA ALA A 242 10.74 0.63 -10.74
C ALA A 242 9.33 0.02 -10.96
N TYR A 243 8.43 0.83 -11.53
CA TYR A 243 7.15 0.35 -12.06
C TYR A 243 7.32 -0.21 -13.48
N GLY A 244 6.33 -0.98 -13.93
CA GLY A 244 6.33 -1.58 -15.26
C GLY A 244 7.23 -2.81 -15.37
N THR A 245 7.51 -3.46 -14.25
CA THR A 245 8.37 -4.65 -14.15
C THR A 245 7.59 -5.90 -13.78
N LEU A 246 6.26 -5.88 -13.96
CA LEU A 246 5.43 -7.06 -13.72
C LEU A 246 5.90 -8.23 -14.59
N PRO A 247 5.86 -9.47 -14.07
CA PRO A 247 6.23 -10.66 -14.84
C PRO A 247 5.55 -10.73 -16.21
N PRO A 248 6.22 -11.26 -17.26
CA PRO A 248 5.63 -11.36 -18.60
C PRO A 248 4.30 -12.12 -18.67
N ALA A 249 4.05 -13.04 -17.72
CA ALA A 249 2.82 -13.82 -17.64
C ALA A 249 1.66 -13.10 -16.92
N THR A 250 1.85 -11.86 -16.48
CA THR A 250 0.81 -11.11 -15.77
C THR A 250 -0.37 -10.76 -16.69
N ASP A 251 -1.58 -11.09 -16.22
CA ASP A 251 -2.84 -10.69 -16.87
C ASP A 251 -3.11 -9.19 -16.67
N THR A 252 -2.39 -8.37 -17.44
CA THR A 252 -2.58 -6.92 -17.46
C THR A 252 -3.97 -6.51 -17.95
N GLU A 253 -4.65 -7.34 -18.73
CA GLU A 253 -5.96 -7.00 -19.28
C GLU A 253 -7.02 -6.95 -18.18
N THR A 254 -7.13 -8.00 -17.36
CA THR A 254 -8.07 -8.05 -16.23
C THR A 254 -7.79 -6.94 -15.21
N ILE A 255 -6.51 -6.69 -14.91
CA ILE A 255 -6.09 -5.64 -13.97
C ILE A 255 -6.53 -4.26 -14.49
N LEU A 256 -6.25 -3.95 -15.76
CA LEU A 256 -6.57 -2.66 -16.35
C LEU A 256 -8.09 -2.46 -16.50
N ALA A 257 -8.82 -3.51 -16.90
CA ALA A 257 -10.28 -3.46 -17.04
C ALA A 257 -10.97 -3.17 -15.70
N ARG A 258 -10.43 -3.71 -14.60
CA ARG A 258 -10.89 -3.41 -13.23
C ARG A 258 -10.54 -1.98 -12.81
N ALA A 259 -9.34 -1.51 -13.16
CA ALA A 259 -8.86 -0.18 -12.78
C ALA A 259 -9.60 0.95 -13.51
N LEU A 260 -10.04 0.73 -14.75
CA LEU A 260 -10.88 1.68 -15.49
C LEU A 260 -12.00 0.89 -16.19
N PRO A 261 -13.15 0.70 -15.53
CA PRO A 261 -14.30 0.05 -16.14
C PRO A 261 -14.70 0.75 -17.44
N ALA A 262 -15.16 -0.02 -18.43
CA ALA A 262 -15.79 0.55 -19.61
C ALA A 262 -17.02 1.39 -19.17
N ALA A 263 -17.18 2.55 -19.80
CA ALA A 263 -18.34 3.40 -19.61
C ALA A 263 -19.62 2.76 -20.15
#